data_AF-A0A0U1DTT1-F1
#
_entry.id   AF-A0A0U1DTT1-F1
#
_cell.length_a   1.000
_cell.length_b   1.000
_cell.length_c   1.000
_cell.angle_alpha   90.00
_cell.angle_beta   90.00
_cell.angle_gamma   90.00
#
_symmetry.space_group_name_H-M   'P 1'
#
loop_
_entity.id
_entity.type
_entity.pdbx_description
1 polymer ?
#
loop_
_entity_poly.entity_id
_entity_poly.type
_entity_poly.pdbx_seq_one_letter_code
_entity_poly.pdbx_strand_id
1 'polypeptide(L)' 'MLALPPDVVAQVGRIAAPSVASIALTLTDGRVVVWGTNDRTDEKALKLAALLTQPGHTYDVSSPDLPTVK' A
#
# COMPACT_ATOMS: atom_id res chain seq x y z
N MET A 1 4.04 15.53 -5.74
CA MET A 1 2.69 15.07 -5.37
C MET A 1 2.88 13.88 -4.44
N LEU A 2 2.27 13.87 -3.26
CA LEU A 2 2.40 12.74 -2.32
C LEU A 2 1.73 11.50 -2.94
N ALA A 3 2.49 10.40 -3.03
CA ALA A 3 2.08 9.19 -3.73
C ALA A 3 1.14 8.29 -2.91
N LEU A 4 0.63 8.77 -1.79
CA LEU A 4 -0.18 7.97 -0.86
C LEU A 4 -1.35 8.82 -0.38
N PRO A 5 -2.55 8.24 -0.24
CA PRO A 5 -3.67 8.94 0.37
C PRO A 5 -3.30 9.36 1.80
N PRO A 6 -3.73 10.55 2.25
CA PRO A 6 -3.41 11.05 3.57
C PRO A 6 -3.87 10.11 4.70
N ASP A 7 -5.00 9.41 4.52
CA ASP A 7 -5.47 8.40 5.47
C ASP A 7 -4.51 7.21 5.63
N VAL A 8 -3.90 6.78 4.53
CA VAL A 8 -2.90 5.70 4.55
C VAL A 8 -1.61 6.22 5.17
N VAL A 9 -1.16 7.42 4.78
CA VAL A 9 0.04 8.04 5.37
C VAL A 9 -0.12 8.18 6.89
N ALA A 10 -1.31 8.52 7.38
CA ALA A 10 -1.59 8.62 8.81
C ALA A 10 -1.51 7.27 9.54
N GLN A 11 -1.74 6.16 8.84
CA GLN A 11 -1.66 4.80 9.40
C GLN A 11 -0.29 4.16 9.21
N VAL A 12 0.58 4.71 8.36
CA VAL A 12 1.91 4.14 8.11
C VAL A 12 2.86 4.47 9.25
N GLY A 13 3.30 3.43 9.96
CA GLY A 13 4.32 3.55 11.01
C GLY A 13 5.74 3.46 10.45
N ARG A 14 5.93 2.75 9.34
CA ARG A 14 7.26 2.58 8.72
C ARG A 14 7.17 2.45 7.20
N ILE A 15 8.10 3.08 6.50
CA ILE A 15 8.26 2.96 5.05
C ILE A 15 9.58 2.24 4.76
N ALA A 16 9.52 1.19 3.95
CA ALA A 16 10.69 0.48 3.45
C ALA A 16 10.68 0.52 1.91
N ALA A 17 11.65 1.21 1.32
CA ALA A 17 11.81 1.30 -0.13
C ALA A 17 13.21 0.80 -0.53
N PRO A 18 13.44 -0.52 -0.54
CA PRO A 18 14.73 -1.09 -0.93
C PRO A 18 15.11 -0.79 -2.39
N SER A 19 14.12 -0.50 -3.25
CA SER A 19 14.36 -0.05 -4.61
C SER A 19 13.19 0.82 -5.12
N VAL A 20 13.41 1.57 -6.20
CA VAL A 20 12.38 2.41 -6.83
C VAL A 20 11.20 1.57 -7.35
N ALA A 21 11.45 0.29 -7.65
CA ALA A 21 10.44 -0.66 -8.12
C ALA A 21 9.72 -1.40 -6.97
N SER A 22 10.11 -1.18 -5.71
CA SER A 22 9.56 -1.92 -4.58
C SER A 22 9.48 -1.04 -3.34
N ILE A 23 8.29 -0.49 -3.14
CA ILE A 23 7.91 0.23 -1.93
C ILE A 23 7.03 -0.70 -1.07
N ALA A 24 7.38 -0.85 0.19
CA ALA A 24 6.60 -1.54 1.21
C ALA A 24 6.31 -0.58 2.37
N LEU A 25 5.10 -0.65 2.89
CA LEU A 25 4.61 0.19 3.97
C LEU A 25 4.18 -0.73 5.10
N THR A 26 4.63 -0.46 6.32
CA THR A 26 4.15 -1.13 7.51
C THR A 26 3.23 -0.17 8.25
N LEU A 27 1.99 -0.59 8.44
CA LEU A 27 0.99 0.14 9.21
C LEU A 27 1.29 0.03 10.71
N THR A 28 0.83 1.01 11.48
CA THR A 28 1.03 1.09 12.93
C THR A 28 0.40 -0.06 13.70
N ASP A 29 -0.58 -0.74 13.12
CA ASP A 29 -1.21 -1.93 13.67
C ASP A 29 -0.50 -3.25 13.30
N GLY A 30 0.63 -3.17 12.59
CA GLY A 30 1.45 -4.31 12.20
C GLY A 30 1.10 -4.91 10.83
N ARG A 31 0.08 -4.40 10.12
CA ARG A 31 -0.21 -4.82 8.75
C ARG A 31 0.86 -4.34 7.77
N VAL A 32 1.06 -5.08 6.68
CA VAL A 32 2.03 -4.79 5.63
C VAL A 32 1.31 -4.49 4.33
N VAL A 33 1.70 -3.42 3.65
CA VAL A 33 1.20 -3.04 2.34
C VAL A 33 2.36 -3.04 1.35
N VAL A 34 2.26 -3.84 0.29
CA VAL A 34 3.24 -3.87 -0.80
C VAL A 34 2.74 -2.96 -1.91
N TRP A 35 3.42 -1.83 -2.13
CA TRP A 35 3.02 -0.81 -3.09
C TRP A 35 3.69 -0.96 -4.46
N GLY A 36 4.87 -1.58 -4.53
CA GLY A 36 5.62 -1.76 -5.78
C GLY A 36 6.18 -0.42 -6.30
N THR A 37 5.87 -0.07 -7.55
CA THR A 37 6.32 1.17 -8.21
C THR A 37 5.40 2.36 -7.95
N ASN A 38 5.85 3.57 -8.28
CA ASN A 38 5.03 4.80 -8.25
C ASN A 38 4.12 4.96 -9.49
N ASP A 39 4.01 3.95 -10.34
CA ASP A 39 3.04 3.97 -11.45
C ASP A 39 1.62 3.80 -10.95
N ARG A 40 0.68 4.49 -11.62
CA ARG A 40 -0.77 4.42 -11.34
C ARG A 40 -1.12 4.58 -9.87
N THR A 41 -0.42 5.51 -9.23
CA THR A 41 -0.52 5.81 -7.81
C THR A 41 -1.97 6.06 -7.36
N ASP A 42 -2.75 6.80 -8.14
CA ASP A 42 -4.15 7.13 -7.81
C ASP A 42 -5.07 5.89 -7.84
N GLU A 43 -4.87 4.96 -8.79
CA GLU A 43 -5.61 3.68 -8.83
C GLU A 43 -5.24 2.78 -7.65
N LYS A 44 -3.94 2.70 -7.33
CA LYS A 44 -3.45 1.91 -6.19
C LYS A 44 -3.99 2.43 -4.87
N ALA A 45 -4.07 3.75 -4.72
CA ALA A 45 -4.66 4.43 -3.56
C ALA A 45 -6.12 4.03 -3.33
N LEU A 46 -6.94 4.09 -4.37
CA LEU A 46 -8.36 3.67 -4.33
C LEU A 46 -8.49 2.19 -3.97
N LYS A 47 -7.67 1.33 -4.59
CA LYS A 47 -7.68 -0.12 -4.33
C LYS A 47 -7.21 -0.43 -2.91
N LEU A 48 -6.17 0.23 -2.43
CA LEU A 48 -5.67 0.04 -1.07
C LEU A 48 -6.74 0.39 -0.03
N ALA A 49 -7.44 1.52 -0.19
CA ALA A 49 -8.51 1.91 0.71
C ALA A 49 -9.61 0.83 0.79
N ALA A 50 -10.00 0.24 -0.35
CA ALA A 50 -10.95 -0.87 -0.39
C ALA A 50 -10.39 -2.14 0.24
N LEU A 51 -9.12 -2.49 0.01
CA LEU A 51 -8.50 -3.68 0.58
C LEU A 51 -8.34 -3.59 2.09
N LEU A 52 -8.03 -2.42 2.65
CA LEU A 52 -7.88 -2.22 4.09
C LEU A 52 -9.18 -2.47 4.88
N THR A 53 -10.34 -2.49 4.21
CA THR A 53 -11.62 -2.90 4.81
C THR A 53 -11.74 -4.42 4.99
N GLN A 54 -10.91 -5.20 4.28
CA GLN A 54 -10.91 -6.65 4.37
C GLN A 54 -9.94 -7.11 5.46
N PRO A 55 -10.29 -8.14 6.24
CA PRO A 55 -9.38 -8.72 7.21
C PRO A 55 -8.19 -9.36 6.49
N GLY A 56 -6.98 -8.97 6.89
CA GLY A 56 -5.74 -9.45 6.29
C GLY A 56 -4.53 -8.83 6.98
N HIS A 57 -3.37 -9.47 6.81
CA HIS A 57 -2.11 -8.97 7.35
C HIS A 57 -1.23 -8.38 6.25
N THR A 58 -1.35 -8.85 5.01
CA THR A 58 -0.57 -8.35 3.87
C THR A 58 -1.49 -7.92 2.73
N TYR A 59 -1.34 -6.67 2.28
CA TYR A 59 -2.09 -6.09 1.16
C TYR A 59 -1.14 -5.75 0.03
N ASP A 60 -1.19 -6.51 -1.05
CA ASP A 60 -0.38 -6.23 -2.23
C ASP A 60 -1.18 -5.41 -3.24
N VAL A 61 -0.72 -4.18 -3.49
CA VAL A 61 -1.21 -3.25 -4.52
C VAL A 61 -0.13 -2.91 -5.55
N SER A 62 0.94 -3.72 -5.62
CA SER A 62 2.02 -3.55 -6.61
C SER A 62 1.51 -3.72 -8.04
N SER A 63 0.57 -4.65 -8.23
CA SER A 63 -0.20 -4.84 -9.46
C SER A 63 -1.62 -4.34 -9.26
N PRO A 64 -2.00 -3.16 -9.79
CA PRO A 64 -3.36 -2.66 -9.64
C PRO A 64 -4.37 -3.65 -10.23
N ASP A 65 -4.04 -4.42 -11.27
CA ASP A 65 -4.97 -5.38 -11.88
C ASP A 65 -5.27 -6.61 -11.02
N LEU A 66 -4.42 -6.95 -10.04
CA LEU A 66 -4.58 -8.11 -9.16
C LEU A 66 -4.19 -7.77 -7.72
N PRO A 67 -4.97 -6.93 -7.02
CA PRO A 67 -4.73 -6.70 -5.61
C PRO A 67 -5.00 -8.00 -4.83
N THR A 68 -4.04 -8.41 -4.00
CA THR A 68 -4.18 -9.63 -3.17
C THR A 68 -4.13 -9.28 -1.70
N VAL A 69 -4.99 -9.94 -0.92
CA VAL A 69 -4.98 -9.91 0.55
C VAL A 69 -4.58 -11.29 1.05
N LYS A 70 -3.58 -11.34 1.94
CA LYS A 70 -3.17 -12.55 2.65
C LYS A 70 -3.26 -12.36 4.16
#